data_AF-A0A9N8DMG8-F1
#
_entry.id   AF-A0A9N8DMG8-F1
#
_cell.length_a   1.000
_cell.length_b   1.000
_cell.length_c   1.000
_cell.angle_alpha   90.00
_cell.angle_beta   90.00
_cell.angle_gamma   90.00
#
_symmetry.space_group_name_H-M   'P 1'
#
loop_
_entity.id
_entity.type
_entity.pdbx_description
1 polymer ?
#
loop_
_entity_poly.entity_id
_entity_poly.type
_entity_poly.pdbx_seq_one_letter_code
_entity_poly.pdbx_strand_id
1 'polypeptide(L)'
;MPFVQIAWLPKACRTAAVRKDVADAIIKAMVSVKAADISPDNLVVRFSESVDGFPLPKGHSANPDLQAPQKPGAEAFLAEK
;
A
#
# COMPACT_ATOMS: atom_id res chain seq x y z
N MET A 1 9.14 8.76 3.88
CA MET A 1 9.07 8.29 2.48
C MET A 1 8.09 7.13 2.42
N PRO A 2 6.82 7.37 2.08
CA PRO A 2 5.83 6.30 1.94
C PRO A 2 6.22 5.33 0.82
N PHE A 3 5.98 4.05 1.07
CA PHE A 3 6.24 2.97 0.13
C PHE A 3 4.97 2.13 -0.02
N VAL A 4 4.43 2.08 -1.24
CA VAL A 4 3.25 1.29 -1.57
C VAL A 4 3.67 0.07 -2.37
N GLN A 5 3.45 -1.12 -1.83
CA GLN A 5 3.61 -2.37 -2.57
C GLN A 5 2.26 -2.96 -2.93
N ILE A 6 2.06 -3.20 -4.21
CA ILE A 6 0.87 -3.83 -4.75
C ILE A 6 1.22 -5.28 -5.06
N ALA A 7 0.68 -6.20 -4.28
CA ALA A 7 0.70 -7.62 -4.58
C ALA A 7 -0.56 -7.96 -5.39
N TRP A 8 -0.39 -8.37 -6.65
CA TRP A 8 -1.53 -8.71 -7.49
C TRP A 8 -1.29 -9.97 -8.33
N LEU A 9 -2.35 -10.76 -8.55
CA LEU A 9 -2.28 -11.98 -9.35
C LEU A 9 -1.86 -11.71 -10.82
N PRO A 10 -1.13 -12.61 -11.48
CA PRO A 10 -0.90 -12.48 -12.92
C PRO A 10 -2.23 -12.60 -13.69
N LYS A 11 -2.57 -11.60 -14.51
CA LYS A 11 -3.72 -11.61 -15.44
C LYS A 11 -3.34 -10.91 -16.74
N ALA A 12 -3.86 -11.38 -17.87
CA ALA A 12 -3.54 -10.82 -19.19
C ALA A 12 -3.83 -9.30 -19.31
N CYS A 13 -4.82 -8.79 -18.60
CA CYS A 13 -5.16 -7.36 -18.59
C CYS A 13 -4.15 -6.49 -17.80
N ARG A 14 -3.23 -7.06 -17.02
CA ARG A 14 -2.32 -6.32 -16.11
C ARG A 14 -1.00 -5.96 -16.79
N THR A 15 -1.11 -5.30 -17.94
CA THR A 15 0.01 -4.86 -18.78
C THR A 15 0.82 -3.74 -18.12
N ALA A 16 1.97 -3.40 -18.70
CA ALA A 16 2.80 -2.28 -18.22
C ALA A 16 2.05 -0.93 -18.26
N ALA A 17 1.21 -0.70 -19.28
CA ALA A 17 0.37 0.50 -19.36
C ALA A 17 -0.64 0.55 -18.21
N VAL A 18 -1.33 -0.57 -17.94
CA VAL A 18 -2.29 -0.64 -16.83
C VAL A 18 -1.59 -0.48 -15.47
N ARG A 19 -0.37 -1.02 -15.30
CA ARG A 19 0.44 -0.79 -14.09
C ARG A 19 0.73 0.70 -13.89
N LYS A 20 1.04 1.42 -14.98
CA LYS A 20 1.28 2.86 -14.93
C LYS A 20 0.02 3.61 -14.50
N ASP A 21 -1.12 3.34 -15.14
CA ASP A 21 -2.39 4.00 -14.82
C ASP A 21 -2.79 3.79 -13.35
N VAL A 22 -2.58 2.57 -12.83
CA VAL A 22 -2.82 2.25 -11.41
C VAL A 22 -1.84 3.00 -10.49
N ALA A 23 -0.56 3.07 -10.84
CA ALA A 23 0.43 3.81 -10.06
C ALA A 23 0.08 5.30 -9.98
N ASP A 24 -0.29 5.91 -11.11
CA ASP A 24 -0.68 7.32 -11.19
C ASP A 24 -1.91 7.61 -10.32
N ALA A 25 -2.91 6.70 -10.33
CA ALA A 25 -4.08 6.81 -9.48
C ALA A 25 -3.73 6.76 -7.97
N ILE A 26 -2.81 5.86 -7.58
CA ILE A 26 -2.36 5.72 -6.19
C ILE A 26 -1.58 6.94 -5.74
N ILE A 27 -0.64 7.42 -6.56
CA ILE A 27 0.15 8.62 -6.25
C ILE A 27 -0.79 9.81 -6.04
N LYS A 28 -1.77 9.99 -6.94
CA LYS A 28 -2.77 11.05 -6.82
C LYS A 28 -3.57 10.95 -5.52
N ALA A 29 -3.99 9.74 -5.14
CA ALA A 29 -4.72 9.52 -3.89
C ALA A 29 -3.86 9.83 -2.66
N MET A 30 -2.63 9.32 -2.59
CA MET A 30 -1.74 9.52 -1.44
C MET A 30 -1.36 11.01 -1.26
N VAL A 31 -1.05 11.72 -2.35
CA VAL A 31 -0.69 13.15 -2.34
C VAL A 31 -1.89 14.05 -2.02
N SER A 32 -3.12 13.54 -2.13
CA SER A 32 -4.33 14.29 -1.76
C SER A 32 -4.48 14.48 -0.24
N VAL A 33 -3.86 13.62 0.58
CA VAL A 33 -3.93 13.67 2.04
C VAL A 33 -2.86 14.63 2.59
N LYS A 34 -3.19 15.93 2.64
CA LYS A 34 -2.22 16.99 2.99
C LYS A 34 -1.62 16.86 4.39
N ALA A 35 -2.38 16.35 5.35
CA ALA A 35 -1.90 16.13 6.71
C ALA A 35 -0.82 15.03 6.82
N ALA A 36 -0.64 14.20 5.79
CA ALA A 36 0.31 13.09 5.79
C ALA A 36 1.71 13.47 5.26
N ASP A 37 1.92 14.73 4.82
CA ASP A 37 3.20 15.23 4.29
C ASP A 37 3.81 14.36 3.16
N ILE A 38 2.96 14.02 2.18
CA ILE A 38 3.31 13.18 1.04
C ILE A 38 3.41 14.05 -0.21
N SER A 39 4.55 13.96 -0.90
CA SER A 39 4.78 14.55 -2.20
C SER A 39 5.04 13.45 -3.24
N PRO A 40 4.88 13.74 -4.55
CA PRO A 40 5.26 12.80 -5.59
C PRO A 40 6.74 12.38 -5.52
N ASP A 41 7.61 13.26 -5.04
CA ASP A 41 9.06 13.03 -4.99
C ASP A 41 9.47 12.11 -3.83
N ASN A 42 8.62 11.96 -2.81
CA ASN A 42 8.92 11.16 -1.62
C ASN A 42 8.07 9.87 -1.51
N LEU A 43 7.42 9.47 -2.60
CA LEU A 43 6.53 8.31 -2.68
C LEU A 43 7.00 7.30 -3.73
N VAL A 44 7.02 6.02 -3.36
CA VAL A 44 7.36 4.92 -4.28
C VAL A 44 6.19 3.95 -4.37
N VAL A 45 5.79 3.60 -5.60
CA VAL A 45 4.82 2.53 -5.87
C VAL A 45 5.53 1.38 -6.58
N ARG A 46 5.46 0.17 -6.01
CA ARG A 46 6.01 -1.05 -6.61
C ARG A 46 4.93 -2.10 -6.82
N PHE A 47 5.08 -2.86 -7.90
CA PHE A 47 4.24 -4.02 -8.19
C PHE A 47 5.02 -5.29 -7.94
N SER A 48 4.36 -6.24 -7.30
CA SER A 48 4.82 -7.61 -7.12
C SER A 48 3.73 -8.55 -7.61
N GLU A 49 4.13 -9.64 -8.25
CA GLU A 49 3.21 -10.70 -8.62
C GLU A 49 3.10 -11.67 -7.46
N SER A 50 1.88 -11.86 -6.96
CA SER A 50 1.59 -12.95 -6.04
C SER A 50 0.86 -14.02 -6.83
N VAL A 51 1.34 -15.25 -6.79
CA VAL A 51 0.64 -16.42 -7.35
C VAL A 51 -0.24 -17.10 -6.31
N ASP A 52 -0.34 -16.52 -5.11
CA ASP A 52 -0.92 -17.22 -3.97
C ASP A 52 -2.43 -17.39 -4.16
N GLY A 53 -2.82 -18.63 -4.46
CA GLY A 53 -4.17 -19.03 -4.86
C GLY A 53 -5.18 -19.07 -3.71
N PHE A 54 -4.91 -18.36 -2.61
CA PHE A 54 -5.84 -18.31 -1.50
C PHE A 54 -7.04 -17.41 -1.85
N PRO A 55 -8.27 -17.89 -1.62
CA PRO A 55 -9.45 -17.06 -1.80
C PRO A 55 -9.37 -15.85 -0.87
N LEU A 56 -9.75 -14.69 -1.39
CA LEU A 56 -9.78 -13.46 -0.62
C LEU A 56 -10.70 -13.64 0.61
N PRO A 57 -10.29 -13.21 1.82
CA PRO A 57 -11.15 -13.26 3.00
C PRO A 57 -12.50 -12.58 2.77
N LYS A 58 -13.57 -13.06 3.43
CA LYS A 58 -14.87 -12.37 3.37
C LYS A 58 -14.71 -10.93 3.88
N GLY A 59 -15.25 -9.96 3.15
CA GLY A 59 -15.19 -8.54 3.51
C GLY A 59 -13.96 -7.77 3.01
N HIS A 60 -13.03 -8.41 2.30
CA HIS A 60 -11.81 -7.78 1.74
C HIS A 60 -12.06 -6.56 0.83
N SER A 61 -13.29 -6.41 0.31
CA SER A 61 -13.67 -5.31 -0.58
C SER A 61 -14.05 -4.03 0.18
N ALA A 62 -14.30 -4.14 1.49
CA ALA A 62 -14.52 -3.01 2.38
C ALA A 62 -13.20 -2.64 3.05
N ASN A 63 -12.84 -1.36 3.03
CA ASN A 63 -11.69 -0.87 3.78
C ASN A 63 -11.94 -1.20 5.26
N PRO A 64 -11.05 -1.91 5.97
CA PRO A 64 -11.27 -2.20 7.38
C PRO A 64 -11.37 -0.89 8.15
N ASP A 65 -12.28 -0.81 9.13
CA ASP A 65 -12.29 0.31 10.07
C ASP A 65 -10.92 0.39 10.74
N LEU A 66 -10.15 1.43 10.41
CA LEU A 66 -8.76 1.64 10.85
C LEU A 66 -8.66 1.97 12.35
N GLN A 67 -9.58 1.51 13.19
CA GLN A 67 -9.84 2.01 14.53
C GLN A 67 -9.83 0.93 15.61
N ALA A 68 -8.75 0.17 15.69
CA ALA A 68 -8.22 -0.11 17.03
C ALA A 68 -6.86 0.58 17.10
N PRO A 69 -6.67 1.54 18.03
CA PRO A 69 -5.34 2.01 18.37
C PRO A 69 -4.51 0.77 18.72
N GLN A 70 -3.59 0.38 17.84
CA GLN A 70 -2.62 -0.62 18.20
C GLN A 70 -1.62 0.06 19.12
N LYS A 71 -1.50 -0.44 20.35
CA LYS A 71 -0.35 -0.10 21.20
C LYS A 71 0.90 -0.43 20.38
N PRO A 72 1.82 0.52 20.18
CA PRO A 72 3.08 0.24 19.50
C PRO A 72 3.77 -0.95 20.17
N GLY A 73 3.85 -2.09 19.48
CA GLY A 73 4.48 -3.31 20.00
C GLY A 73 6.02 -3.26 19.98
N ALA A 74 6.62 -2.09 19.75
CA ALA A 74 8.05 -1.96 19.60
C ALA A 74 8.57 -0.54 19.94
N GLU A 75 8.35 -0.10 21.18
CA GLU A 75 9.38 0.69 21.90
C GLU A 75 10.51 -0.23 22.40
N ALA A 76 10.74 -1.38 21.76
CA ALA A 76 11.62 -2.43 22.25
C ALA A 76 13.07 -2.32 21.76
N PHE A 77 13.46 -1.31 20.98
CA PHE A 77 14.83 -1.24 20.46
C PHE A 77 15.39 0.18 20.33
N LEU A 78 15.39 0.95 21.42
CA LEU A 78 16.53 1.84 21.72
C LEU A 78 16.60 1.98 23.25
N ALA A 79 17.23 1.01 23.91
CA ALA A 79 17.82 1.31 25.21
C ALA A 79 18.92 2.37 24.94
N GLU A 80 18.72 3.57 25.46
CA GLU A 80 19.75 4.61 25.49
C GLU A 80 21.02 4.02 26.10
N LYS A 81 22.14 4.17 25.39
CA LYS A 81 23.48 4.05 25.97
C LYS A 81 24.04 5.44 26.17
#